data_AF-A0A1H9DHX7-F1
#
_entry.id   AF-A0A1H9DHX7-F1
#
_cell.length_a   1.000
_cell.length_b   1.000
_cell.length_c   1.000
_cell.angle_alpha   90.00
_cell.angle_beta   90.00
_cell.angle_gamma   90.00
#
_symmetry.space_group_name_H-M   'P 1'
#
loop_
_entity.id
_entity.type
_entity.pdbx_description
1 polymer ?
#
loop_
_entity_poly.entity_id
_entity_poly.type
_entity_poly.pdbx_seq_one_letter_code
_entity_poly.pdbx_strand_id
1 'polypeptide(L)'
;MFGISEIAILIIVAVVVLGAKKLPGLARSAGQSARILKSEAKAMRSERTSGRPAPEARAIRADGGGAAPSHPGTASGPDAPH
;
A
#
# COMPACT_ATOMS: atom_id res chain seq x y z
N MET A 1 35.10 2.59 10.10
CA MET A 1 34.36 1.59 9.28
C MET A 1 33.02 1.29 9.93
N PHE A 2 32.24 2.32 10.23
CA PHE A 2 31.00 2.26 10.99
C PHE A 2 30.02 3.16 10.26
N GLY A 3 28.95 2.58 9.73
CA GLY A 3 28.01 3.29 8.86
C GLY A 3 26.86 2.35 8.56
N ILE A 4 27.08 1.39 7.66
CA ILE A 4 26.05 0.40 7.33
C ILE A 4 25.86 -0.60 8.48
N SER A 5 26.94 -1.07 9.11
CA SER A 5 26.85 -2.02 10.23
C SER A 5 26.14 -1.46 11.46
N GLU A 6 26.39 -0.19 11.82
CA GLU A 6 25.68 0.50 12.91
C GLU A 6 24.18 0.58 12.64
N ILE A 7 23.83 1.03 11.42
CA ILE A 7 22.45 1.19 11.00
C ILE A 7 21.74 -0.17 10.99
N ALA A 8 22.40 -1.22 10.53
CA ALA A 8 21.85 -2.57 10.53
C ALA A 8 21.51 -3.03 11.96
N ILE A 9 22.39 -2.80 12.93
CA ILE A 9 22.16 -3.15 14.34
C ILE A 9 20.97 -2.36 14.90
N LEU A 10 20.89 -1.05 14.64
CA LEU A 10 19.77 -0.22 15.10
C LEU A 10 18.42 -0.68 14.52
N ILE A 11 18.39 -1.01 13.22
CA ILE A 11 17.18 -1.54 12.57
C ILE A 11 16.76 -2.86 13.21
N ILE A 12 17.71 -3.77 13.47
CA ILE A 12 17.41 -5.06 14.13
C ILE A 12 16.79 -4.83 15.50
N VAL A 13 17.38 -3.95 16.33
CA VAL A 13 16.84 -3.64 17.66
C VAL A 13 15.45 -3.02 17.56
N ALA A 14 15.24 -2.07 16.65
CA ALA A 14 13.93 -1.46 16.42
C ALA A 14 12.89 -2.50 15.98
N VAL A 15 13.27 -3.46 15.12
CA VAL A 15 12.40 -4.55 14.67
C VAL A 15 12.00 -5.47 15.81
N VAL A 16 12.92 -5.78 16.73
CA VAL A 16 12.65 -6.60 17.91
C VAL A 16 11.67 -5.90 18.85
N VAL A 17 11.86 -4.61 19.12
CA VAL A 17 10.97 -3.82 20.00
C VAL A 17 9.58 -3.63 19.39
N LEU A 18 9.51 -3.33 18.09
CA LEU A 18 8.24 -3.11 17.38
C LEU A 18 7.51 -4.43 17.05
N GLY A 19 8.26 -5.53 16.94
CA GLY A 19 7.78 -6.85 16.54
C GLY A 19 7.66 -6.98 15.02
N ALA A 20 8.26 -8.05 14.46
CA ALA A 20 8.34 -8.29 13.01
C ALA A 20 6.98 -8.24 12.27
N LYS A 21 5.87 -8.59 12.95
CA LYS A 21 4.51 -8.53 12.39
C LYS A 21 3.93 -7.12 12.30
N LYS A 22 4.40 -6.16 13.11
CA LYS A 22 3.87 -4.78 13.15
C LYS A 22 4.58 -3.84 12.18
N LEU A 23 5.86 -4.07 11.87
CA LEU A 23 6.57 -3.28 10.85
C LEU A 23 5.86 -3.20 9.49
N PRO A 24 5.42 -4.31 8.87
CA PRO A 24 4.76 -4.23 7.57
C PRO A 24 3.42 -3.47 7.64
N GLY A 25 2.71 -3.54 8.77
CA GLY A 25 1.49 -2.78 8.99
C GLY A 25 1.74 -1.27 9.13
N LEU A 26 2.77 -0.90 9.91
CA LEU A 26 3.19 0.50 10.06
C LEU A 26 3.69 1.09 8.74
N ALA A 27 4.50 0.34 7.98
CA ALA A 27 4.98 0.78 6.68
C ALA A 27 3.84 0.93 5.66
N ARG A 28 2.86 0.02 5.65
CA ARG A 28 1.68 0.12 4.78
C ARG A 28 0.80 1.34 5.12
N SER A 29 0.46 1.52 6.39
CA SER A 29 -0.36 2.66 6.84
C SER A 29 0.35 4.00 6.63
N ALA A 30 1.63 4.12 7.02
CA ALA A 30 2.43 5.31 6.76
C ALA A 30 2.61 5.58 5.27
N GLY A 31 2.80 4.54 4.45
CA GLY A 31 2.89 4.64 3.00
C GLY A 31 1.60 5.15 2.35
N GLN A 32 0.43 4.77 2.89
CA GLN A 32 -0.86 5.25 2.42
C GLN A 32 -1.04 6.75 2.70
N SER A 33 -0.74 7.22 3.91
CA SER A 33 -0.76 8.66 4.24
C SER A 33 0.26 9.46 3.42
N ALA A 34 1.47 8.92 3.25
CA ALA A 34 2.52 9.56 2.45
C ALA A 34 2.13 9.66 0.96
N ARG A 35 1.35 8.71 0.42
CA ARG A 35 0.87 8.76 -0.97
C ARG A 35 -0.10 9.92 -1.18
N ILE A 36 -1.02 10.14 -0.24
CA ILE A 36 -1.97 11.26 -0.28
C ILE A 36 -1.21 12.58 -0.22
N LEU A 37 -0.30 12.72 0.76
CA LEU A 37 0.51 13.92 0.89
C LEU A 37 1.40 14.15 -0.33
N LYS A 38 1.93 13.08 -0.94
CA LYS A 38 2.72 13.16 -2.18
C LYS A 38 1.87 13.59 -3.37
N SER A 39 0.61 13.16 -3.49
CA SER A 39 -0.29 13.64 -4.56
C SER A 39 -0.67 15.10 -4.38
N GLU A 40 -0.98 15.54 -3.16
CA GLU A 40 -1.31 16.94 -2.87
C GLU A 40 -0.08 17.84 -3.05
N ALA A 41 1.08 17.42 -2.55
CA ALA A 41 2.35 18.13 -2.78
C ALA A 41 2.74 18.18 -4.26
N LYS A 42 2.42 17.12 -5.03
CA LYS A 42 2.65 17.11 -6.48
C LYS A 42 1.71 18.08 -7.21
N ALA A 43 0.44 18.18 -6.81
CA ALA A 43 -0.48 19.17 -7.38
C ALA A 43 0.01 20.60 -7.15
N MET A 44 0.44 20.91 -5.92
CA MET A 44 1.04 22.21 -5.58
C MET A 44 2.35 22.51 -6.33
N ARG A 45 3.19 21.49 -6.58
CA ARG A 45 4.40 21.64 -7.40
C ARG A 45 4.07 21.76 -8.88
N SER A 46 3.05 21.05 -9.35
CA SER A 46 2.61 21.06 -10.75
C SER A 46 1.98 22.39 -11.14
N GLU A 47 1.25 23.03 -10.21
CA GLU A 47 0.70 24.38 -10.38
C GLU A 47 1.82 25.43 -10.47
N ARG A 48 2.89 25.27 -9.67
CA ARG A 48 4.09 26.12 -9.73
C ARG A 48 4.96 25.92 -10.97
N THR A 49 4.80 24.83 -11.72
CA THR A 49 5.64 24.47 -12.88
C THR A 49 4.84 24.28 -14.18
N SER A 50 3.63 24.84 -14.25
CA SER A 50 2.62 24.59 -15.29
C SER A 50 3.18 24.39 -16.71
N GLY A 51 2.90 23.21 -17.27
CA GLY A 51 3.22 22.90 -18.67
C GLY A 51 2.96 21.49 -19.21
N ARG A 52 2.69 20.42 -18.43
CA ARG A 52 2.38 19.09 -19.02
C ARG A 52 1.66 18.13 -18.05
N PRO A 53 0.72 17.27 -18.51
CA PRO A 53 -0.07 16.44 -17.61
C PRO A 53 0.78 15.33 -17.00
N ALA A 54 0.61 15.13 -15.69
CA ALA A 54 1.20 14.00 -14.99
C ALA A 54 0.54 12.69 -15.47
N PRO A 55 1.29 11.68 -15.93
CA PRO A 55 0.71 10.40 -16.28
C PRO A 55 0.14 9.75 -15.01
N GLU A 56 -1.08 9.24 -15.13
CA GLU A 56 -1.71 8.37 -14.15
C GLU A 56 -0.72 7.32 -13.69
N ALA A 57 -0.46 7.31 -12.38
CA ALA A 57 0.15 6.18 -11.73
C ALA A 57 -0.86 5.02 -11.78
N ARG A 58 -0.90 4.33 -12.92
CA ARG A 58 -1.39 2.95 -13.04
C ARG A 58 -0.41 2.05 -12.30
N ALA A 59 -0.32 2.23 -10.98
CA ALA A 59 0.33 1.31 -10.06
C ALA A 59 -0.79 0.48 -9.45
N ILE A 60 -1.18 -0.55 -10.20
CA ILE A 60 -1.38 -1.92 -9.76
C ILE A 60 -2.02 -2.02 -8.38
N ARG A 61 -3.30 -2.43 -8.40
CA ARG A 61 -4.02 -3.16 -7.34
C ARG A 61 -3.03 -3.83 -6.37
N ALA A 62 -2.70 -3.14 -5.29
CA ALA A 62 -2.08 -3.77 -4.13
C ALA A 62 -3.20 -4.51 -3.42
N ASP A 63 -3.53 -5.68 -3.96
CA ASP A 63 -4.33 -6.70 -3.31
C ASP A 63 -3.53 -7.19 -2.09
N GLY A 64 -3.53 -6.36 -1.06
CA GLY A 64 -2.92 -6.65 0.23
C GLY A 64 -3.88 -7.52 1.01
N GLY A 65 -3.69 -8.83 0.88
CA GLY A 65 -4.48 -9.89 1.51
C GLY A 65 -5.13 -9.52 2.84
N GLY A 66 -6.46 -9.49 2.81
CA GLY A 66 -7.36 -9.53 3.95
C GLY A 66 -8.45 -10.55 3.62
N ALA A 67 -8.67 -11.48 4.55
CA ALA A 67 -9.52 -12.65 4.41
C ALA A 67 -10.93 -12.35 3.85
N ALA A 68 -11.47 -13.33 3.13
CA ALA A 68 -12.79 -13.36 2.51
C ALA A 68 -13.95 -12.92 3.45
N PRO A 69 -15.01 -12.34 2.87
CA PRO A 69 -16.37 -12.61 3.29
C PRO A 69 -17.11 -13.45 2.24
N SER A 70 -17.86 -14.40 2.77
CA SER A 70 -18.71 -15.41 2.16
C SER A 70 -19.76 -14.86 1.17
N HIS A 71 -20.17 -15.74 0.24
CA HIS A 71 -21.27 -15.73 -0.75
C HIS A 71 -22.39 -14.68 -0.61
N PRO A 72 -22.97 -14.24 -1.75
CA PRO A 72 -24.26 -14.82 -2.14
C PRO A 72 -24.42 -15.02 -3.66
N GLY A 73 -25.19 -16.04 -4.05
CA GLY A 73 -25.90 -16.03 -5.34
C GLY A 73 -25.40 -16.95 -6.44
N THR A 74 -25.39 -18.27 -6.22
CA THR A 74 -25.67 -19.21 -7.32
C THR A 74 -27.19 -19.32 -7.46
N ALA A 75 -27.80 -18.27 -7.99
CA ALA A 75 -29.09 -18.39 -8.64
C ALA A 75 -28.86 -19.03 -10.01
N SER A 76 -29.80 -19.92 -10.38
CA SER A 76 -30.02 -20.46 -11.72
C SER A 76 -29.16 -21.66 -12.12
N GLY A 77 -29.56 -22.84 -11.63
CA GLY A 77 -29.38 -24.09 -12.37
C GLY A 77 -30.31 -24.10 -13.60
N PRO A 78 -29.86 -24.61 -14.76
CA PRO A 78 -30.69 -24.71 -15.95
C PRO A 78 -31.61 -25.95 -15.90
N ASP A 79 -32.85 -25.76 -16.35
CA ASP A 79 -33.83 -26.73 -16.88
C ASP A 79 -33.91 -28.17 -16.34
N ALA A 80 -35.12 -28.58 -15.91
CA ALA A 80 -35.79 -29.75 -16.48
C ALA A 80 -37.32 -29.77 -16.19
N PRO A 81 -38.15 -30.25 -17.13
CA PRO A 81 -39.61 -30.26 -17.04
C PRO A 81 -40.18 -31.56 -16.45
N HIS A 82 -41.36 -31.50 -15.83
CA HIS A 82 -42.35 -32.59 -15.75
C HIS A 82 -43.75 -32.01 -15.52
#